data_AF-A0A1V6H2E4-F1
#
_entry.id   AF-A0A1V6H2E4-F1
#
_cell.length_a   1.000
_cell.length_b   1.000
_cell.length_c   1.000
_cell.angle_alpha   90.00
_cell.angle_beta   90.00
_cell.angle_gamma   90.00
#
_symmetry.space_group_name_H-M   'P 1'
#
loop_
_entity.id
_entity.type
_entity.pdbx_description
1 polymer ?
#
loop_
_entity_poly.entity_id
_entity_poly.type
_entity_poly.pdbx_seq_one_letter_code
_entity_poly.pdbx_strand_id
1 'polypeptide(L)' 'MASTAANTGAGGMEVAHMRNWMESIRSRKQPNAPIEAGYSHAVALIMSNASLRTGMRATFDRTLRQVVAGGKVFKGY' A
#
# COMPACT_ATOMS: atom_id res chain seq x y z
N MET A 1 7.51 -19.33 31.39
CA MET A 1 6.43 -18.37 31.11
C MET A 1 6.84 -17.57 29.87
N ALA A 2 6.22 -17.83 28.71
CA ALA A 2 6.49 -17.05 27.51
C ALA A 2 5.71 -15.73 27.57
N SER A 3 6.41 -14.61 27.47
CA SER A 3 5.80 -13.28 27.37
C SER A 3 5.09 -13.13 26.03
N THR A 4 3.80 -12.78 26.04
CA THR A 4 3.01 -12.35 24.88
C THR A 4 2.90 -10.82 24.81
N ALA A 5 3.88 -10.08 25.34
CA ALA A 5 3.89 -8.64 25.24
C ALA A 5 4.07 -8.21 23.77
N ALA A 6 3.17 -7.37 23.27
CA ALA A 6 3.36 -6.72 21.98
C ALA A 6 4.62 -5.84 22.07
N ASN A 7 5.65 -6.16 21.28
CA ASN A 7 6.73 -5.24 21.04
C ASN A 7 6.16 -4.10 20.17
N THR A 8 5.67 -3.02 20.80
CA THR A 8 5.20 -1.85 20.07
C THR A 8 6.34 -1.04 19.45
N GLY A 9 7.60 -1.48 19.66
CA GLY A 9 8.78 -1.08 18.89
C GLY A 9 8.69 0.38 18.45
N ALA A 10 8.47 1.28 19.40
CA ALA A 10 8.28 2.68 19.11
C ALA A 10 9.65 3.29 18.80
N GLY A 11 10.23 2.88 17.67
CA GLY A 11 11.35 3.58 17.10
C GLY A 11 10.95 5.02 16.82
N GLY A 12 11.95 5.90 16.71
CA GLY A 12 11.70 7.33 16.50
C GLY A 12 10.85 7.61 15.26
N MET A 13 10.90 6.73 14.24
CA MET A 13 10.19 6.88 12.99
C MET A 13 8.69 6.54 13.11
N GLU A 14 8.35 5.44 13.79
CA GLU A 14 6.96 5.02 14.03
C GLU A 14 6.21 6.09 14.82
N VAL A 15 6.84 6.63 15.87
CA VAL A 15 6.28 7.74 16.65
C VAL A 15 6.13 9.00 15.81
N ALA A 16 7.10 9.31 14.94
CA ALA A 16 7.03 10.48 14.05
C ALA A 16 5.88 10.37 13.05
N HIS A 17 5.64 9.20 12.46
CA HIS A 17 4.51 8.96 11.55
C HIS A 17 3.16 9.16 12.26
N MET A 18 2.99 8.56 13.44
CA MET A 18 1.75 8.72 14.20
C MET A 18 1.52 10.17 14.65
N ARG A 19 2.58 10.87 15.06
CA ARG A 19 2.50 12.31 15.37
C ARG A 19 2.06 13.13 14.16
N ASN A 20 2.69 12.92 13.00
CA ASN A 20 2.32 13.62 11.77
C ASN A 20 0.84 13.38 11.43
N TRP A 21 0.36 12.14 11.55
CA TRP A 21 -1.04 11.80 11.26
C TRP A 21 -2.01 12.51 12.22
N MET A 22 -1.76 12.45 13.53
CA MET A 22 -2.60 13.11 14.55
C MET A 22 -2.63 14.64 14.39
N GLU A 23 -1.47 15.25 14.11
CA GLU A 23 -1.38 16.68 13.82
C GLU A 23 -2.13 17.05 12.53
N SER A 24 -2.04 16.20 11.51
CA SER A 24 -2.71 16.41 10.23
C SER A 24 -4.24 16.40 10.39
N ILE A 25 -4.77 15.48 11.20
CA ILE A 25 -6.18 15.46 11.58
C ILE A 25 -6.57 16.76 12.29
N ARG A 26 -5.81 17.15 13.33
CA ARG A 26 -6.12 18.34 14.14
C ARG A 26 -6.14 19.62 13.32
N SER A 27 -5.14 19.78 12.45
CA SER A 27 -4.99 20.96 11.59
C SER A 27 -5.75 20.90 10.28
N ARG A 28 -6.42 19.76 9.99
CA ARG A 28 -7.09 19.49 8.71
C ARG A 28 -6.19 19.67 7.48
N LYS A 29 -4.90 19.33 7.61
CA LYS A 29 -3.95 19.28 6.47
C LYS A 29 -3.80 17.85 5.95
N GLN A 30 -3.35 17.71 4.71
CA GLN A 30 -2.98 16.41 4.15
C GLN A 30 -1.80 15.81 4.94
N PRO A 31 -1.85 14.53 5.36
CA PRO A 31 -0.71 13.85 5.97
C PRO A 31 0.44 13.64 4.97
N ASN A 32 1.65 13.48 5.48
CA ASN A 32 2.84 13.22 4.64
C ASN A 32 2.72 11.92 3.84
N ALA A 33 1.95 10.94 4.34
CA ALA A 33 1.60 9.71 3.66
C ALA A 33 0.12 9.75 3.25
N PRO A 34 -0.22 10.33 2.08
CA PRO A 34 -1.58 10.38 1.57
C PRO A 34 -2.08 8.99 1.14
N ILE A 35 -3.40 8.81 1.05
CA ILE A 35 -4.01 7.52 0.68
C ILE A 35 -3.59 7.06 -0.72
N GLU A 36 -3.34 8.01 -1.63
CA GLU A 36 -2.90 7.78 -2.99
C GLU A 36 -1.55 7.06 -3.04
N ALA A 37 -0.66 7.33 -2.08
CA ALA A 37 0.63 6.63 -1.98
C ALA A 37 0.43 5.15 -1.60
N GLY A 38 -0.51 4.87 -0.69
CA GLY A 38 -0.91 3.50 -0.35
C GLY A 38 -1.57 2.79 -1.54
N TYR A 39 -2.46 3.49 -2.25
CA TYR A 39 -3.11 2.97 -3.45
C TYR A 39 -2.11 2.60 -4.55
N SER A 40 -1.15 3.48 -4.86
CA SER A 40 -0.13 3.19 -5.87
C SER A 40 0.75 2.00 -5.49
N HIS A 41 1.09 1.86 -4.20
CA HIS A 41 1.81 0.68 -3.71
C HIS A 41 0.99 -0.60 -3.87
N ALA A 42 -0.29 -0.60 -3.50
CA ALA A 42 -1.15 -1.76 -3.66
C ALA A 42 -1.29 -2.18 -5.14
N VAL A 43 -1.44 -1.21 -6.05
CA VAL A 43 -1.45 -1.47 -7.50
C VAL A 43 -0.15 -2.13 -7.95
N ALA A 44 1.01 -1.61 -7.52
CA ALA A 44 2.30 -2.18 -7.86
C ALA A 44 2.44 -3.64 -7.34
N LEU A 45 1.99 -3.92 -6.12
CA LEU A 45 1.98 -5.28 -5.57
C LEU A 45 1.11 -6.23 -6.40
N ILE A 46 -0.09 -5.80 -6.80
CA ILE A 46 -0.97 -6.61 -7.64
C ILE A 46 -0.36 -6.83 -9.03
N MET A 47 0.28 -5.82 -9.63
CA MET A 47 1.01 -5.95 -10.89
C MET A 47 2.16 -6.95 -10.81
N SER A 48 2.93 -6.93 -9.71
CA SER A 48 3.99 -7.90 -9.47
C SER A 48 3.44 -9.32 -9.36
N ASN A 49 2.35 -9.52 -8.61
CA ASN A 49 1.68 -10.82 -8.52
C ASN A 49 1.12 -11.30 -9.87
N ALA A 50 0.49 -10.40 -10.63
CA ALA A 50 0.00 -10.69 -11.97
C ALA A 50 1.13 -11.13 -12.90
N SER A 51 2.26 -10.43 -12.87
CA SER A 51 3.41 -10.75 -13.70
C SER A 51 4.02 -12.10 -13.31
N LEU A 52 4.18 -12.35 -12.01
CA LEU A 52 4.69 -13.61 -11.48
C LEU A 52 3.82 -14.80 -11.90
N ARG A 53 2.49 -14.70 -11.77
CA ARG A 53 1.56 -15.80 -12.05
C ARG A 53 1.33 -16.06 -13.53
N THR A 54 1.44 -15.04 -14.37
CA THR A 54 1.15 -15.16 -15.81
C THR A 54 2.40 -15.30 -16.67
N GLY A 55 3.58 -14.94 -16.15
CA GLY A 55 4.81 -14.81 -16.94
C GLY A 55 4.76 -13.64 -17.94
N MET A 56 3.76 -12.76 -17.85
CA MET A 56 3.54 -11.66 -18.78
C MET A 56 3.77 -10.31 -18.11
N ARG A 57 4.10 -9.28 -18.89
CA ARG A 57 4.17 -7.90 -18.39
C ARG A 57 2.78 -7.46 -17.89
N ALA A 58 2.69 -7.09 -16.62
CA ALA A 58 1.50 -6.44 -16.08
C ALA A 58 1.53 -4.92 -16.29
N THR A 59 0.36 -4.34 -16.50
CA THR A 59 0.13 -2.88 -16.59
C THR A 59 -1.11 -2.50 -15.80
N PHE A 60 -1.17 -1.26 -15.33
CA PHE A 60 -2.38 -0.71 -14.71
C PHE A 60 -3.19 0.11 -15.72
N ASP A 61 -4.43 -0.29 -15.95
CA ASP A 61 -5.41 0.50 -16.70
C ASP A 61 -6.03 1.54 -15.74
N ARG A 62 -5.73 2.82 -16.00
CA ARG A 62 -6.20 3.93 -15.16
C ARG A 62 -7.70 4.19 -15.30
N THR A 63 -8.28 3.92 -16.45
CA THR A 63 -9.70 4.16 -16.74
C THR A 63 -10.54 3.10 -16.05
N LEU A 64 -10.18 1.83 -16.20
CA LEU A 64 -10.87 0.71 -15.56
C LEU A 64 -10.48 0.54 -14.09
N ARG A 65 -9.36 1.14 -13.68
CA ARG A 65 -8.71 0.94 -12.37
C ARG A 65 -8.41 -0.54 -12.10
N GLN A 66 -7.92 -1.24 -13.10
CA GLN A 66 -7.63 -2.68 -13.06
C GLN A 66 -6.18 -2.98 -13.45
N VAL A 67 -5.63 -4.06 -12.91
CA VAL A 67 -4.37 -4.63 -13.39
C VAL A 67 -4.65 -5.57 -14.54
N VAL A 68 -3.87 -5.44 -15.62
CA VAL A 68 -4.00 -6.20 -16.86
C VAL A 68 -2.70 -6.94 -17.13
N ALA A 69 -2.79 -8.20 -17.51
CA ALA A 69 -1.66 -9.01 -18.00
C ALA A 69 -2.11 -9.80 -19.22
N GLY A 70 -1.29 -9.83 -20.27
CA GLY A 70 -1.64 -10.53 -21.52
C GLY A 70 -2.90 -10.01 -22.21
N GLY A 71 -3.21 -8.72 -22.05
CA GLY A 71 -4.42 -8.09 -22.59
C GLY A 71 -5.73 -8.45 -21.86
N LYS A 72 -5.67 -9.13 -20.70
CA LYS A 72 -6.83 -9.49 -19.89
C LYS A 72 -6.72 -8.94 -18.48
N VAL A 73 -7.86 -8.56 -17.88
CA VAL A 73 -7.93 -8.16 -16.47
C VAL A 73 -7.47 -9.33 -15.60
N PHE A 74 -6.52 -9.06 -14.73
CA PHE A 74 -5.98 -10.03 -13.80
C PHE A 74 -6.95 -10.23 -12.61
N LYS A 75 -7.48 -11.44 -12.47
CA LYS A 75 -8.32 -11.86 -11.33
C LYS A 75 -7.51 -12.84 -10.49
N GLY A 76 -6.60 -12.28 -9.70
CA GLY A 76 -5.57 -13.03 -8.97
C GLY A 76 -5.94 -13.49 -7.56
N TYR A 77 -7.24 -13.63 -7.27
CA TYR A 77 -7.74 -14.26 -6.05
C TYR A 77 -8.04 -15.74 -6.28
#